data_AF-A0A832MJP6-F1
#
_entry.id   AF-A0A832MJP6-F1
#
_cell.length_a   1.000
_cell.length_b   1.000
_cell.length_c   1.000
_cell.angle_alpha   90.00
_cell.angle_beta   90.00
_cell.angle_gamma   90.00
#
_symmetry.space_group_name_H-M   'P 1'
#
loop_
_entity.id
_entity.type
_entity.pdbx_description
1 polymer ?
#
loop_
_entity_poly.entity_id
_entity_poly.type
_entity_poly.pdbx_seq_one_letter_code
_entity_poly.pdbx_strand_id
1 'polypeptide(L)'
;MSYGRFVIAVSCVLLLVFAVLFVSPALCYNEHEAKAAVEATESKVSSCYGTVFEAEKAGANVSNLLSVLNEAGWFLSKAKLAYSQGDFDSAVAFADNCSSRLDGIVAQAESLKLDAERAGHWDFMVNFVGSAVGAVCVVVGGFAVWVFLKKREEIRERV
;
A
#
# COMPACT_ATOMS: atom_id res chain seq x y z
N MET A 1 -69.62 -13.93 -20.15
CA MET A 1 -69.16 -13.33 -18.87
C MET A 1 -67.86 -13.92 -18.30
N SER A 2 -67.29 -15.00 -18.89
CA SER A 2 -66.10 -15.68 -18.31
C SER A 2 -64.74 -15.09 -18.71
N TYR A 3 -64.63 -14.48 -19.89
CA TYR A 3 -63.34 -13.99 -20.43
C TYR A 3 -62.74 -12.83 -19.63
N GLY A 4 -63.56 -11.90 -19.14
CA GLY A 4 -63.08 -10.76 -18.34
C GLY A 4 -62.42 -11.19 -17.02
N ARG A 5 -62.99 -12.18 -16.34
CA ARG A 5 -62.44 -12.72 -15.07
C ARG A 5 -61.12 -13.46 -15.32
N PHE A 6 -60.99 -14.12 -16.46
CA PHE A 6 -59.78 -14.85 -16.85
C PHE A 6 -58.64 -13.89 -17.21
N VAL A 7 -58.93 -12.81 -17.96
CA VAL A 7 -57.93 -11.78 -18.32
C VAL A 7 -57.43 -11.04 -17.08
N ILE A 8 -58.31 -10.71 -16.13
CA ILE A 8 -57.92 -10.08 -14.86
C ILE A 8 -57.03 -11.02 -14.04
N ALA A 9 -57.39 -12.30 -13.94
CA ALA A 9 -56.59 -13.29 -13.23
C ALA A 9 -55.19 -13.45 -13.83
N VAL A 10 -55.08 -13.53 -15.16
CA VAL A 10 -53.79 -13.63 -15.87
C VAL A 10 -52.95 -12.37 -15.69
N SER A 11 -53.57 -11.18 -15.75
CA SER A 11 -52.89 -9.91 -15.49
C SER A 11 -52.38 -9.80 -14.05
N CYS A 12 -53.13 -10.28 -13.06
CA CYS A 12 -52.70 -10.29 -11.66
C CYS A 12 -51.53 -11.25 -11.44
N VAL A 13 -51.54 -12.43 -12.08
CA VAL A 13 -50.43 -13.39 -12.01
C VAL A 13 -49.17 -12.82 -12.64
N LEU A 14 -49.28 -12.16 -13.81
CA LEU A 14 -48.16 -11.47 -14.46
C LEU A 14 -47.56 -10.36 -13.60
N LEU A 15 -48.39 -9.55 -12.94
CA LEU A 15 -47.93 -8.51 -12.02
C LEU A 15 -47.21 -9.08 -10.79
N LEU A 16 -47.71 -10.19 -10.24
CA LEU A 16 -47.06 -10.88 -9.12
C LEU A 16 -45.70 -11.47 -9.50
N VAL A 17 -45.60 -12.09 -10.68
CA VAL A 17 -44.32 -12.62 -11.18
C VAL A 17 -43.33 -11.49 -11.42
N PHE A 18 -43.77 -10.35 -11.96
CA PHE A 18 -42.92 -9.17 -12.15
C PHE A 18 -42.45 -8.59 -10.81
N ALA A 19 -43.30 -8.57 -9.78
CA ALA A 19 -42.90 -8.12 -8.44
C ALA A 19 -41.81 -9.01 -7.83
N VAL A 20 -41.91 -10.34 -7.99
CA VAL A 20 -40.91 -11.29 -7.49
C VAL A 20 -39.57 -11.16 -8.23
N LEU A 21 -39.57 -10.79 -9.51
CA LEU A 21 -38.36 -10.57 -10.31
C LEU A 21 -37.62 -9.26 -9.93
N PHE A 22 -38.32 -8.28 -9.35
CA PHE A 22 -37.73 -7.01 -8.89
C PHE A 22 -37.25 -7.03 -7.44
N VAL A 23 -37.62 -8.06 -6.67
CA VAL A 23 -37.00 -8.32 -5.37
C VAL A 23 -35.61 -8.86 -5.64
N SER A 24 -34.63 -7.94 -5.65
CA SER A 24 -33.23 -8.35 -5.56
C SER A 24 -33.08 -9.25 -4.33
N PRO A 25 -32.37 -10.39 -4.41
CA PRO A 25 -32.04 -11.12 -3.21
C PRO A 25 -31.25 -10.18 -2.30
N ALA A 26 -31.87 -9.73 -1.21
CA ALA A 26 -31.12 -9.18 -0.10
C ALA A 26 -30.28 -10.34 0.41
N LEU A 27 -29.01 -10.38 0.01
CA LEU A 27 -28.02 -11.25 0.60
C LEU A 27 -27.87 -10.78 2.04
N CYS A 28 -28.74 -11.30 2.91
CA CYS A 28 -28.68 -11.01 4.33
C CYS A 28 -27.43 -11.70 4.85
N TYR A 29 -26.40 -10.92 5.12
CA TYR A 29 -25.19 -11.45 5.72
C TYR A 29 -25.53 -11.98 7.12
N ASN A 30 -25.13 -13.22 7.39
CA ASN A 30 -25.37 -13.81 8.70
C ASN A 30 -24.44 -13.14 9.73
N GLU A 31 -24.87 -13.09 11.00
CA GLU A 31 -24.07 -12.48 12.08
C GLU A 31 -22.64 -13.03 12.12
N HIS A 32 -22.48 -14.34 11.92
CA HIS A 32 -21.17 -15.00 11.89
C HIS A 32 -20.28 -14.52 10.75
N GLU A 33 -20.86 -14.25 9.58
CA GLU A 33 -20.13 -13.80 8.40
C GLU A 33 -19.71 -12.34 8.55
N ALA A 34 -20.61 -11.48 9.04
CA ALA A 34 -20.30 -10.09 9.35
C ALA A 34 -19.21 -9.97 10.43
N LYS A 35 -19.29 -10.79 11.48
CA LYS A 35 -18.26 -10.84 12.52
C LYS A 35 -16.91 -11.26 11.95
N ALA A 36 -16.88 -12.32 11.15
CA ALA A 36 -15.65 -12.79 10.51
C ALA A 36 -15.04 -11.72 9.59
N ALA A 37 -15.85 -11.00 8.83
CA ALA A 37 -15.39 -9.91 7.96
C ALA A 37 -14.77 -8.74 8.76
N VAL A 38 -15.40 -8.34 9.87
CA VAL A 38 -14.89 -7.29 10.76
C VAL A 38 -13.58 -7.71 11.42
N GLU A 39 -13.50 -8.94 11.96
CA GLU A 39 -12.29 -9.47 12.59
C GLU A 39 -11.13 -9.63 11.59
N ALA A 40 -11.42 -10.11 10.37
CA ALA A 40 -10.43 -10.20 9.30
C ALA A 40 -9.87 -8.82 8.92
N THR A 41 -10.75 -7.83 8.81
CA THR A 41 -10.35 -6.45 8.50
C THR A 41 -9.53 -5.84 9.63
N GLU A 42 -9.90 -6.06 10.89
CA GLU A 42 -9.13 -5.62 12.06
C GLU A 42 -7.71 -6.20 12.07
N SER A 43 -7.58 -7.49 11.77
CA SER A 43 -6.28 -8.13 11.60
C SER A 43 -5.46 -7.49 10.47
N LYS A 44 -6.09 -7.19 9.33
CA LYS A 44 -5.46 -6.52 8.19
C LYS A 44 -4.97 -5.11 8.55
N VAL A 45 -5.79 -4.32 9.26
CA VAL A 45 -5.40 -2.98 9.74
C VAL A 45 -4.18 -3.06 10.66
N SER A 46 -4.19 -4.00 11.61
CA SER A 46 -3.08 -4.20 12.55
C SER A 46 -1.79 -4.60 11.83
N SER A 47 -1.88 -5.50 10.85
CA SER A 47 -0.74 -5.89 10.01
C SER A 47 -0.20 -4.71 9.19
N CYS A 48 -1.08 -3.93 8.55
CA CYS A 48 -0.67 -2.73 7.80
C CYS A 48 0.02 -1.70 8.72
N TYR A 49 -0.52 -1.48 9.92
CA TYR A 49 0.09 -0.60 10.92
C TYR A 49 1.51 -1.03 11.27
N GLY A 50 1.72 -2.34 11.50
CA GLY A 50 3.06 -2.89 11.76
C GLY A 50 4.04 -2.60 10.61
N THR A 51 3.62 -2.80 9.36
CA THR A 51 4.48 -2.54 8.19
C THR A 51 4.82 -1.06 8.01
N VAL A 52 3.84 -0.17 8.22
CA VAL A 52 4.05 1.28 8.16
C VAL A 52 4.98 1.74 9.28
N PHE A 53 4.82 1.19 10.48
CA PHE A 53 5.70 1.49 11.61
C PHE A 53 7.14 1.04 11.39
N GLU A 54 7.35 -0.13 10.75
CA GLU A 54 8.69 -0.55 10.36
C GLU A 54 9.33 0.38 9.32
N ALA A 55 8.54 0.86 8.35
CA ALA A 55 9.02 1.83 7.36
C ALA A 55 9.39 3.17 8.01
N GLU A 56 8.58 3.64 8.97
CA GLU A 56 8.88 4.83 9.76
C GLU A 56 10.17 4.67 10.57
N LYS A 57 10.36 3.50 11.22
CA LYS A 57 11.58 3.19 11.96
C LYS A 57 12.83 3.16 11.07
N ALA A 58 12.68 2.80 9.81
CA ALA A 58 13.75 2.89 8.81
C ALA A 58 14.02 4.33 8.32
N GLY A 59 13.25 5.32 8.79
CA GLY A 59 13.38 6.73 8.43
C GLY A 59 12.55 7.14 7.20
N ALA A 60 11.62 6.30 6.74
CA ALA A 60 10.79 6.62 5.60
C ALA A 60 9.67 7.62 5.95
N ASN A 61 9.29 8.45 4.98
CA ASN A 61 8.17 9.37 5.16
C ASN A 61 6.82 8.64 5.01
N VAL A 62 6.18 8.39 6.15
CA VAL A 62 4.91 7.65 6.22
C VAL A 62 3.67 8.54 6.34
N SER A 63 3.77 9.87 6.25
CA SER A 63 2.64 10.77 6.51
C SER A 63 1.41 10.48 5.64
N ASN A 64 1.62 10.18 4.36
CA ASN A 64 0.54 9.82 3.44
C ASN A 64 -0.09 8.45 3.81
N LEU A 65 0.74 7.46 4.15
CA LEU A 65 0.28 6.13 4.57
C LEU A 65 -0.55 6.22 5.85
N LEU A 66 -0.10 7.04 6.82
CA LEU A 66 -0.79 7.26 8.09
C LEU A 66 -2.15 7.93 7.90
N SER A 67 -2.27 8.86 6.94
CA SER A 67 -3.56 9.48 6.60
C SER A 67 -4.57 8.45 6.10
N VAL A 68 -4.15 7.54 5.20
CA VAL A 68 -5.01 6.48 4.68
C VAL A 68 -5.36 5.48 5.78
N LEU A 69 -4.41 5.14 6.66
CA LEU A 69 -4.65 4.27 7.81
C LEU A 69 -5.69 4.86 8.78
N ASN A 70 -5.65 6.18 8.99
CA ASN A 70 -6.62 6.88 9.81
C ASN A 70 -8.04 6.83 9.18
N GLU A 71 -8.15 7.04 7.87
CA GLU A 71 -9.41 6.85 7.15
C GLU A 71 -9.92 5.40 7.23
N ALA A 72 -9.03 4.41 7.09
CA ALA A 72 -9.38 3.01 7.24
C ALA A 72 -9.89 2.69 8.65
N GLY A 73 -9.27 3.27 9.69
CA GLY A 73 -9.72 3.13 11.08
C GLY A 73 -11.13 3.70 11.31
N TRP A 74 -11.48 4.79 10.62
CA TRP A 74 -12.84 5.34 10.63
C TRP A 74 -13.87 4.36 10.04
N PHE A 75 -13.55 3.73 8.91
CA PHE A 75 -14.42 2.70 8.32
C PHE A 75 -14.55 1.46 9.23
N LEU A 76 -13.46 1.00 9.86
CA LEU A 76 -13.51 -0.12 10.82
C LEU A 76 -14.42 0.20 12.01
N SER A 77 -14.37 1.44 12.51
CA SER A 77 -15.22 1.89 13.61
C SER A 77 -16.70 1.89 13.21
N LYS A 78 -17.02 2.33 11.99
CA LYS A 78 -18.38 2.24 11.44
C LYS A 78 -18.83 0.80 11.24
N ALA A 79 -17.95 -0.09 10.79
CA ALA A 79 -18.27 -1.51 10.63
C ALA A 79 -18.64 -2.15 11.98
N LYS A 80 -17.84 -1.89 13.03
CA LYS A 80 -18.11 -2.36 14.40
C LYS A 80 -19.42 -1.79 14.95
N LEU A 81 -19.71 -0.51 14.68
CA LEU A 81 -20.96 0.12 15.09
C LEU A 81 -22.18 -0.50 14.38
N ALA A 82 -22.12 -0.69 13.06
CA ALA A 82 -23.19 -1.33 12.28
C ALA A 82 -23.45 -2.76 12.78
N TYR A 83 -22.38 -3.53 13.03
CA TYR A 83 -22.48 -4.86 13.62
C TYR A 83 -23.19 -4.83 14.98
N SER A 84 -22.83 -3.89 15.86
CA SER A 84 -23.48 -3.73 17.18
C SER A 84 -24.96 -3.34 17.10
N GLN A 85 -25.39 -2.73 16.00
CA GLN A 85 -26.77 -2.34 15.73
C GLN A 85 -27.58 -3.47 15.07
N GLY A 86 -26.96 -4.62 14.76
CA GLY A 86 -27.58 -5.72 14.03
C GLY A 86 -27.69 -5.49 12.52
N ASP A 87 -27.03 -4.46 11.99
CA ASP A 87 -26.94 -4.19 10.56
C ASP A 87 -25.69 -4.87 9.98
N PHE A 88 -25.85 -6.15 9.63
CA PHE A 88 -24.77 -7.01 9.14
C PHE A 88 -24.33 -6.66 7.72
N ASP A 89 -25.26 -6.24 6.86
CA ASP A 89 -24.97 -5.86 5.48
C ASP A 89 -24.08 -4.61 5.44
N SER A 90 -24.43 -3.58 6.21
CA SER A 90 -23.60 -2.38 6.34
C SER A 90 -22.25 -2.69 7.00
N ALA A 91 -22.20 -3.61 7.97
CA ALA A 91 -20.96 -4.00 8.63
C ALA A 91 -19.96 -4.60 7.63
N VAL A 92 -20.42 -5.53 6.79
CA VAL A 92 -19.60 -6.14 5.73
C VAL A 92 -19.19 -5.09 4.70
N ALA A 93 -20.12 -4.25 4.25
CA ALA A 93 -19.81 -3.20 3.27
C ALA A 93 -18.73 -2.22 3.80
N PHE A 94 -18.80 -1.81 5.08
CA PHE A 94 -17.77 -0.96 5.68
C PHE A 94 -16.44 -1.69 5.86
N ALA A 95 -16.47 -2.99 6.21
CA ALA A 95 -15.27 -3.82 6.33
C ALA A 95 -14.56 -3.99 4.97
N ASP A 96 -15.30 -4.23 3.90
CA ASP A 96 -14.76 -4.33 2.54
C ASP A 96 -14.17 -3.01 2.05
N ASN A 97 -14.85 -1.89 2.32
CA ASN A 97 -14.31 -0.55 2.03
C ASN A 97 -13.01 -0.29 2.77
N CYS A 98 -12.91 -0.67 4.04
CA CYS A 98 -11.68 -0.58 4.82
C CYS A 98 -10.57 -1.45 4.18
N SER A 99 -10.88 -2.71 3.88
CA SER A 99 -9.95 -3.66 3.28
C SER A 99 -9.43 -3.23 1.90
N SER A 100 -10.26 -2.56 1.11
CA SER A 100 -9.89 -1.98 -0.19
C SER A 100 -8.97 -0.77 -0.04
N ARG A 101 -9.17 0.08 0.98
CA ARG A 101 -8.29 1.25 1.25
C ARG A 101 -6.90 0.85 1.73
N LEU A 102 -6.83 -0.26 2.47
CA LEU A 102 -5.58 -0.84 2.94
C LEU A 102 -4.82 -1.60 1.84
N ASP A 103 -5.47 -1.82 0.70
CA ASP A 103 -4.85 -2.57 -0.39
C ASP A 103 -3.69 -1.77 -0.99
N GLY A 104 -2.54 -2.44 -1.13
CA GLY A 104 -1.31 -1.79 -1.59
C GLY A 104 -0.59 -0.90 -0.58
N ILE A 105 -1.10 -0.69 0.66
CA ILE A 105 -0.35 0.02 1.70
C ILE A 105 0.92 -0.73 2.09
N VAL A 106 0.83 -2.06 2.23
CA VAL A 106 1.99 -2.89 2.58
C VAL A 106 3.11 -2.75 1.55
N ALA A 107 2.77 -2.83 0.26
CA ALA A 107 3.75 -2.67 -0.82
C ALA A 107 4.36 -1.26 -0.86
N GLN A 108 3.56 -0.21 -0.63
CA GLN A 108 4.05 1.16 -0.55
C GLN A 108 4.96 1.39 0.65
N ALA A 109 4.58 0.86 1.82
CA ALA A 109 5.38 0.96 3.04
C ALA A 109 6.73 0.24 2.87
N GLU A 110 6.73 -0.94 2.25
CA GLU A 110 7.94 -1.68 1.94
C GLU A 110 8.84 -0.95 0.93
N SER A 111 8.27 -0.37 -0.13
CA SER A 111 9.07 0.44 -1.08
C SER A 111 9.70 1.66 -0.40
N LEU A 112 8.92 2.36 0.44
CA LEU A 112 9.38 3.52 1.21
C LEU A 112 10.49 3.15 2.19
N LYS A 113 10.39 1.98 2.85
CA LYS A 113 11.43 1.43 3.70
C LYS A 113 12.73 1.18 2.92
N LEU A 114 12.63 0.51 1.77
CA LEU A 114 13.78 0.22 0.91
C LEU A 114 14.43 1.49 0.36
N ASP A 115 13.64 2.50 0.01
CA ASP A 115 14.16 3.79 -0.44
C ASP A 115 14.89 4.53 0.69
N ALA A 116 14.36 4.50 1.92
CA ALA A 116 15.00 5.09 3.08
C ALA A 116 16.34 4.38 3.42
N GLU A 117 16.37 3.05 3.38
CA GLU A 117 17.59 2.26 3.57
C GLU A 117 18.62 2.54 2.47
N ARG A 118 18.18 2.65 1.21
CA ARG A 118 19.04 2.90 0.06
C ARG A 118 19.60 4.32 0.02
N ALA A 119 18.81 5.32 0.40
CA ALA A 119 19.25 6.71 0.48
C ALA A 119 20.45 6.84 1.42
N GLY A 120 20.46 6.12 2.55
CA GLY A 120 21.62 6.05 3.44
C GLY A 120 22.86 5.42 2.80
N HIS A 121 22.71 4.50 1.85
CA HIS A 121 23.83 3.77 1.25
C HIS A 121 24.43 4.45 0.01
N TRP A 122 23.62 5.11 -0.82
CA TRP A 122 24.09 5.79 -2.04
C TRP A 122 24.96 7.00 -1.73
N ASP A 123 24.56 7.82 -0.75
CA ASP A 123 25.35 8.97 -0.31
C ASP A 123 26.68 8.53 0.31
N PHE A 124 26.67 7.42 1.05
CA PHE A 124 27.89 6.86 1.61
C PHE A 124 28.81 6.32 0.51
N MET A 125 28.28 5.55 -0.44
CA MET A 125 29.09 4.91 -1.46
C MET A 125 29.71 5.92 -2.43
N VAL A 126 28.95 6.91 -2.92
CA VAL A 126 29.49 7.91 -3.87
C VAL A 126 30.46 8.87 -3.21
N ASN A 127 30.11 9.45 -2.05
CA ASN A 127 31.00 10.44 -1.42
C ASN A 127 32.25 9.77 -0.83
N PHE A 128 32.11 8.62 -0.19
CA PHE A 128 33.25 7.96 0.47
C PHE A 128 34.16 7.27 -0.54
N VAL A 129 33.61 6.42 -1.42
CA VAL A 129 34.41 5.66 -2.38
C VAL A 129 34.91 6.57 -3.51
N GLY A 130 34.08 7.50 -3.99
CA GLY A 130 34.48 8.47 -5.02
C GLY A 130 35.63 9.37 -4.55
N SER A 131 35.57 9.88 -3.32
CA SER A 131 36.64 10.72 -2.77
C SER A 131 37.92 9.93 -2.50
N ALA A 132 37.81 8.72 -1.93
CA ALA A 132 38.97 7.87 -1.66
C ALA A 132 39.71 7.47 -2.95
N VAL A 133 38.98 7.05 -3.99
CA VAL A 133 39.57 6.68 -5.29
C VAL A 133 40.15 7.92 -5.98
N GLY A 134 39.43 9.05 -5.94
CA GLY A 134 39.91 10.32 -6.50
C GLY A 134 41.23 10.77 -5.88
N ALA A 135 41.35 10.71 -4.54
CA ALA A 135 42.57 11.08 -3.84
C ALA A 135 43.75 10.18 -4.24
N VAL A 136 43.54 8.87 -4.35
CA VAL A 136 44.57 7.92 -4.79
C VAL A 136 45.03 8.22 -6.22
N CYS A 137 44.10 8.51 -7.14
CA CYS A 137 44.44 8.86 -8.51
C CYS A 137 45.28 10.14 -8.60
N VAL A 138 44.98 11.17 -7.80
CA VAL A 138 45.75 12.41 -7.77
C VAL A 138 47.18 12.17 -7.25
N VAL A 139 47.32 11.36 -6.19
CA VAL A 139 48.64 11.03 -5.62
C VAL A 139 49.48 10.22 -6.62
N VAL A 140 48.90 9.18 -7.22
CA VAL A 140 49.61 8.33 -8.21
C VAL A 140 49.94 9.12 -9.48
N GLY A 141 49.00 9.93 -9.98
CA GLY A 141 49.21 10.79 -11.13
C GLY A 141 50.31 11.82 -10.88
N GLY A 142 50.28 12.49 -9.72
CA GLY A 142 51.32 13.43 -9.31
C GLY A 142 52.70 12.77 -9.19
N PHE A 143 52.75 11.57 -8.60
CA PHE A 143 53.99 10.80 -8.49
C PHE A 143 54.52 10.36 -9.86
N ALA A 144 53.64 9.90 -10.76
CA ALA A 144 54.01 9.51 -12.11
C ALA A 144 54.58 10.69 -12.92
N VAL A 145 53.95 11.86 -12.83
CA VAL A 145 54.43 13.10 -13.46
C VAL A 145 55.79 13.51 -12.90
N TRP A 146 55.97 13.45 -11.58
CA TRP A 146 57.25 13.74 -10.92
C TRP A 146 58.37 12.82 -11.40
N VAL A 147 58.13 11.50 -11.42
CA VAL A 147 59.11 10.51 -11.89
C VAL A 147 59.45 10.74 -13.36
N PHE A 148 58.47 11.08 -14.20
CA PHE A 148 58.69 11.34 -15.61
C PHE A 148 59.54 12.59 -15.84
N LEU A 149 59.26 13.67 -15.11
CA LEU A 149 60.04 14.91 -15.18
C LEU A 149 61.49 14.70 -14.71
N LYS A 150 61.68 14.05 -13.57
CA LYS A 150 63.01 13.76 -13.02
C LYS A 150 63.86 12.92 -13.96
N LYS A 151 63.27 11.86 -14.54
CA LYS A 151 63.96 11.00 -15.51
C LYS A 151 64.41 11.77 -16.75
N ARG A 152 63.64 12.78 -17.17
CA ARG A 152 63.97 13.60 -18.33
C ARG A 152 65.06 14.63 -18.04
N GLU A 153 65.14 15.14 -16.81
CA GLU A 153 66.23 16.01 -16.35
C GLU A 153 67.55 15.23 -16.29
N GLU A 154 67.54 14.03 -15.69
CA GLU A 154 68.73 13.16 -15.62
C GLU A 154 69.27 12.75 -17.00
N ILE A 155 68.38 12.57 -18.00
CA ILE A 155 68.79 12.30 -19.40
C ILE A 155 69.41 13.54 -20.04
N ARG A 156 68.93 14.75 -19.70
CA ARG A 156 69.42 16.01 -20.26
C ARG A 156 70.79 16.41 -19.70
N GLU A 157 71.13 16.00 -18.49
CA GLU A 157 72.45 16.24 -17.89
C GLU A 157 73.54 15.25 -18.36
N ARG A 158 73.16 14.13 -18.99
CA ARG A 158 74.09 13.11 -19.52
C ARG A 158 74.42 13.25 -21.01
N VAL A 159 73.82 14.21 -21.71
CA VAL A 159 74.07 14.54 -23.12
C VAL A 159 74.87 15.83 -23.18
#